data_AF-A0A9Q1HTH5-F1
#
_entry.id   AF-A0A9Q1HTH5-F1
#
_cell.length_a   1.000
_cell.length_b   1.000
_cell.length_c   1.000
_cell.angle_alpha   90.00
_cell.angle_beta   90.00
_cell.angle_gamma   90.00
#
_symmetry.space_group_name_H-M   'P 1'
#
loop_
_entity.id
_entity.type
_entity.pdbx_description
1 polymer ?
#
loop_
_entity_poly.entity_id
_entity_poly.type
_entity_poly.pdbx_seq_one_letter_code
_entity_poly.pdbx_strand_id
1 'polypeptide(L)'
;MWELVVLVCKLVLYTGLLACVGLLILRSTLNVSDEGKAPLPPHSDLTPADCFDLAENAPTAALPPHTDLTHTDCFDLAENARTAALPPHSNLTPTDCFDLAENAPADEPRPPADTMQQPEAPPVDATKLGIGRSIAVLTSGGDAQGMNAAVRATVRVGLYTGAKVYFIHEGYQGMVDGGDNIRPATWESVSMMLQLDFRSKEGRTKAAMNLVKLGITNLCVIGGDGSLTGANQFRTEWSELLGILMKAGKITADEAKRSSHLNIVGMVGSIDNDFCGTDMTIGTDSALHRIMEVVDAITTTAQSHQRTFILEVMGRHCGYLALVTALSCGADWVFIPEMPPDEDWEEHLCRRLMETRGRGSRLNVIIVAEGALDRNGKPITSDLIKDLVSKRLGYDTRATILGHVQRGGTPSAFDRILASRMGVEAVMALLEATPETPACVVSLSGNMAIRLPLMECVQVTKDVTIAMAEGRYEDAIKLRGKSFQNNWNTYKMLAHVHLPEKKSNINIGIVNVGAPCAGMNAAVRSAVRIGILQGHQMFAVHDGFEGLAQGQIEPINWGGVGGWTGKGGKTHCSAKTL
;
A
#
# COMPACT_ATOMS: atom_id res chain seq x y z
N MET A 1 -45.61 16.74 -24.86
CA MET A 1 -45.78 18.19 -25.08
C MET A 1 -45.29 18.85 -23.80
N TRP A 2 -44.09 19.40 -23.67
CA TRP A 2 -43.19 20.05 -24.65
C TRP A 2 -41.71 19.73 -24.34
N GLU A 3 -40.99 19.44 -25.43
CA GLU A 3 -39.55 19.55 -25.75
C GLU A 3 -38.47 19.53 -24.65
N LEU A 4 -37.67 18.45 -24.63
CA LEU A 4 -36.30 18.46 -24.11
C LEU A 4 -35.37 18.83 -25.29
N VAL A 5 -34.98 20.11 -25.36
CA VAL A 5 -33.94 20.55 -26.32
C VAL A 5 -32.59 20.17 -25.73
N VAL A 6 -32.03 19.05 -26.19
CA VAL A 6 -30.61 18.74 -26.04
C VAL A 6 -29.84 19.58 -27.06
N LEU A 7 -29.22 20.67 -26.63
CA LEU A 7 -28.23 21.38 -27.45
C LEU A 7 -26.82 20.97 -27.01
N VAL A 8 -26.31 19.92 -27.66
CA VAL A 8 -24.87 19.63 -27.69
C VAL A 8 -24.21 20.64 -28.62
N CYS A 9 -23.47 21.61 -28.09
CA CYS A 9 -22.61 22.50 -28.89
C CYS A 9 -21.12 22.18 -28.69
N LYS A 10 -20.61 21.54 -29.75
CA LYS A 10 -19.24 21.28 -30.19
C LYS A 10 -18.12 22.19 -29.69
N LEU A 11 -17.05 21.49 -29.29
CA LEU A 11 -15.63 21.72 -29.62
C LEU A 11 -15.41 22.60 -30.88
N VAL A 12 -14.79 23.78 -30.71
CA VAL A 12 -14.07 24.49 -31.79
C VAL A 12 -12.76 25.02 -31.23
N LEU A 13 -11.66 24.38 -31.63
CA LEU A 13 -10.32 24.96 -31.61
C LEU A 13 -10.26 26.04 -32.70
N TYR A 14 -9.95 27.30 -32.35
CA TYR A 14 -8.91 28.15 -32.94
C TYR A 14 -8.95 29.56 -32.30
N THR A 15 -7.76 30.10 -32.01
CA THR A 15 -7.40 31.48 -31.58
C THR A 15 -7.76 31.96 -30.16
N GLY A 16 -6.76 31.89 -29.26
CA GLY A 16 -6.37 32.93 -28.29
C GLY A 16 -7.36 33.46 -27.22
N LEU A 17 -6.99 33.26 -25.94
CA LEU A 17 -7.53 33.83 -24.69
C LEU A 17 -8.83 33.25 -24.08
N LEU A 18 -8.64 32.54 -22.96
CA LEU A 18 -9.36 32.40 -21.67
C LEU A 18 -10.91 32.42 -21.51
N ALA A 19 -11.32 31.51 -20.60
CA ALA A 19 -12.52 31.41 -19.75
C ALA A 19 -13.72 30.58 -20.31
N CYS A 20 -13.89 29.37 -19.77
CA CYS A 20 -15.09 28.54 -19.92
C CYS A 20 -15.97 28.74 -18.68
N VAL A 21 -16.94 29.66 -18.73
CA VAL A 21 -18.01 29.73 -17.72
C VAL A 21 -19.14 28.81 -18.19
N GLY A 22 -19.38 27.71 -17.48
CA GLY A 22 -20.50 26.81 -17.74
C GLY A 22 -21.72 27.23 -16.93
N LEU A 23 -22.73 27.86 -17.56
CA LEU A 23 -24.06 28.05 -16.96
C LEU A 23 -24.97 26.89 -17.40
N LEU A 24 -25.42 26.06 -16.46
CA LEU A 24 -26.38 25.00 -16.74
C LEU A 24 -27.63 25.17 -15.86
N ILE A 25 -28.79 25.41 -16.48
CA ILE A 25 -30.09 25.45 -15.77
C ILE A 25 -30.76 24.08 -15.96
N LEU A 26 -30.69 23.22 -14.95
CA LEU A 26 -31.46 21.98 -14.85
C LEU A 26 -32.50 22.19 -13.75
N ARG A 27 -33.80 22.08 -14.09
CA ARG A 27 -34.97 22.11 -13.17
C ARG A 27 -34.68 22.75 -11.79
N SER A 28 -35.04 24.02 -11.63
CA SER A 28 -35.00 24.72 -10.34
C SER A 28 -33.63 24.89 -9.67
N THR A 29 -32.55 24.33 -10.22
CA THR A 29 -31.21 24.43 -9.64
C THR A 29 -30.29 25.24 -10.56
N LEU A 30 -29.59 26.21 -9.99
CA LEU A 30 -28.55 26.98 -10.65
C LEU A 30 -27.19 26.58 -10.09
N ASN A 31 -26.29 26.08 -10.95
CA ASN A 31 -24.93 25.71 -10.59
C ASN A 31 -23.92 26.61 -11.31
N VAL A 32 -22.98 27.19 -10.56
CA VAL A 32 -21.95 28.10 -11.07
C VAL A 32 -20.56 27.60 -10.64
N SER A 33 -19.71 27.28 -11.61
CA SER A 33 -18.30 26.92 -11.39
C SER A 33 -17.39 27.58 -12.43
N ASP A 34 -16.25 28.14 -11.98
CA ASP A 34 -15.21 28.77 -12.80
C ASP A 34 -13.80 28.37 -12.32
N GLU A 35 -13.12 27.53 -13.12
CA GLU A 35 -11.70 27.19 -12.93
C GLU A 35 -10.75 28.33 -13.39
N GLY A 36 -11.28 29.41 -13.96
CA GLY A 36 -10.56 30.55 -14.50
C GLY A 36 -10.29 31.66 -13.48
N LYS A 37 -9.42 32.62 -13.86
CA LYS A 37 -9.10 33.80 -13.03
C LYS A 37 -10.07 34.98 -13.20
N ALA A 38 -11.23 34.77 -13.84
CA ALA A 38 -12.17 35.84 -14.15
C ALA A 38 -13.11 36.11 -12.97
N PRO A 39 -13.60 37.36 -12.78
CA PRO A 39 -14.63 37.64 -11.79
C PRO A 39 -15.98 37.07 -12.24
N LEU A 40 -16.69 36.43 -11.31
CA LEU A 40 -18.05 35.93 -11.52
C LEU A 40 -19.03 37.08 -11.81
N PRO A 41 -20.06 36.88 -12.66
CA PRO A 41 -21.07 37.89 -12.94
C PRO A 41 -21.97 38.16 -11.71
N PRO A 42 -22.50 39.39 -11.55
CA PRO A 42 -23.40 39.73 -10.44
C PRO A 42 -24.71 38.94 -10.51
N HIS A 43 -25.27 38.60 -9.34
CA HIS A 43 -26.48 37.78 -9.24
C HIS A 43 -27.77 38.48 -9.71
N SER A 44 -27.76 39.80 -9.87
CA SER A 44 -28.92 40.61 -10.28
C SER A 44 -29.51 40.24 -11.65
N ASP A 45 -28.72 39.56 -12.49
CA ASP A 45 -29.11 39.15 -13.84
C ASP A 45 -29.56 37.68 -13.92
N LEU A 46 -29.60 36.97 -12.79
CA LEU A 46 -29.96 35.54 -12.72
C LEU A 46 -31.46 35.36 -12.44
N THR A 47 -32.09 34.39 -13.11
CA THR A 47 -33.49 34.03 -12.85
C THR A 47 -33.65 33.33 -11.49
N PRO A 48 -34.76 33.51 -10.76
CA PRO A 48 -35.00 32.83 -9.49
C PRO A 48 -34.91 31.30 -9.66
N ALA A 49 -34.17 30.63 -8.77
CA ALA A 49 -33.98 29.18 -8.73
C ALA A 49 -34.20 28.68 -7.29
N ASP A 50 -34.87 27.53 -7.13
CA ASP A 50 -35.17 26.93 -5.82
C ASP A 50 -33.88 26.44 -5.11
N CYS A 51 -32.84 26.07 -5.87
CA CYS A 51 -31.52 25.68 -5.34
C CYS A 51 -30.38 26.48 -6.00
N PHE A 52 -29.44 26.96 -5.19
CA PHE A 52 -28.24 27.69 -5.66
C PHE A 52 -26.96 27.00 -5.16
N ASP A 53 -26.09 26.59 -6.09
CA ASP A 53 -24.83 25.87 -5.82
C ASP A 53 -23.64 26.58 -6.46
N LEU A 54 -22.61 26.86 -5.65
CA LEU A 54 -21.40 27.58 -6.03
C LEU A 54 -20.15 26.86 -5.53
N ALA A 55 -19.50 26.08 -6.39
CA ALA A 55 -18.38 25.21 -6.01
C ALA A 55 -17.16 25.32 -6.94
N GLU A 56 -16.00 24.87 -6.46
CA GLU A 56 -14.76 24.67 -7.23
C GLU A 56 -14.14 25.92 -7.89
N ASN A 57 -14.39 27.13 -7.36
CA ASN A 57 -13.89 28.38 -7.95
C ASN A 57 -12.45 28.75 -7.53
N ALA A 58 -11.68 29.29 -8.49
CA ALA A 58 -10.27 29.67 -8.35
C ALA A 58 -10.02 30.92 -7.47
N PRO A 59 -8.80 31.08 -6.88
CA PRO A 59 -8.51 32.05 -5.80
C PRO A 59 -8.60 33.55 -6.12
N THR A 60 -8.96 33.97 -7.34
CA THR A 60 -8.96 35.40 -7.72
C THR A 60 -10.35 35.99 -7.95
N ALA A 61 -11.41 35.18 -7.88
CA ALA A 61 -12.78 35.65 -8.06
C ALA A 61 -13.37 36.07 -6.71
N ALA A 62 -13.59 37.37 -6.51
CA ALA A 62 -14.41 37.82 -5.39
C ALA A 62 -15.85 37.32 -5.61
N LEU A 63 -16.43 36.66 -4.60
CA LEU A 63 -17.82 36.21 -4.65
C LEU A 63 -18.77 37.43 -4.67
N PRO A 64 -19.79 37.47 -5.54
CA PRO A 64 -20.75 38.58 -5.54
C PRO A 64 -21.59 38.58 -4.24
N PRO A 65 -22.07 39.75 -3.79
CA PRO A 65 -22.95 39.82 -2.63
C PRO A 65 -24.30 39.12 -2.90
N HIS A 66 -24.73 38.29 -1.96
CA HIS A 66 -25.96 37.47 -2.07
C HIS A 66 -27.25 38.23 -1.75
N THR A 67 -27.24 39.57 -1.78
CA THR A 67 -28.35 40.43 -1.31
C THR A 67 -29.64 40.28 -2.10
N ASP A 68 -29.56 39.73 -3.32
CA ASP A 68 -30.66 39.64 -4.27
C ASP A 68 -31.29 38.22 -4.34
N LEU A 69 -30.78 37.25 -3.57
CA LEU A 69 -31.31 35.88 -3.48
C LEU A 69 -32.45 35.82 -2.44
N THR A 70 -33.66 36.22 -2.82
CA THR A 70 -34.82 36.32 -1.90
C THR A 70 -35.77 35.11 -1.93
N HIS A 71 -35.49 34.09 -2.76
CA HIS A 71 -36.35 32.92 -2.98
C HIS A 71 -35.54 31.64 -3.32
N THR A 72 -34.61 31.24 -2.44
CA THR A 72 -33.84 29.99 -2.55
C THR A 72 -34.17 29.07 -1.38
N ASP A 73 -34.57 27.83 -1.63
CA ASP A 73 -34.88 26.80 -0.63
C ASP A 73 -33.62 26.06 -0.13
N CYS A 74 -32.62 25.90 -1.02
CA CYS A 74 -31.30 25.31 -0.71
C CYS A 74 -30.15 26.20 -1.20
N PHE A 75 -29.11 26.34 -0.37
CA PHE A 75 -27.89 27.09 -0.69
C PHE A 75 -26.65 26.26 -0.33
N ASP A 76 -25.80 25.96 -1.30
CA ASP A 76 -24.54 25.22 -1.12
C ASP A 76 -23.35 26.03 -1.64
N LEU A 77 -22.27 26.03 -0.87
CA LEU A 77 -21.04 26.72 -1.21
C LEU A 77 -19.85 25.91 -0.69
N ALA A 78 -19.16 25.21 -1.59
CA ALA A 78 -18.10 24.25 -1.24
C ALA A 78 -16.81 24.43 -2.06
N GLU A 79 -15.67 24.02 -1.50
CA GLU A 79 -14.39 23.88 -2.22
C GLU A 79 -13.86 25.14 -2.94
N ASN A 80 -14.23 26.35 -2.50
CA ASN A 80 -13.75 27.60 -3.10
C ASN A 80 -12.49 28.12 -2.39
N ALA A 81 -11.45 28.46 -3.16
CA ALA A 81 -10.23 29.09 -2.62
C ALA A 81 -10.46 30.61 -2.42
N ARG A 82 -10.44 31.13 -1.18
CA ARG A 82 -10.89 32.50 -0.87
C ARG A 82 -9.74 33.50 -0.67
N THR A 83 -9.87 34.71 -1.22
CA THR A 83 -9.02 35.88 -0.88
C THR A 83 -9.70 36.89 0.05
N ALA A 84 -11.00 36.73 0.36
CA ALA A 84 -11.77 37.65 1.21
C ALA A 84 -12.85 36.90 2.03
N ALA A 85 -13.38 37.56 3.06
CA ALA A 85 -14.49 37.07 3.88
C ALA A 85 -15.76 36.86 3.03
N LEU A 86 -16.57 35.87 3.40
CA LEU A 86 -17.87 35.64 2.76
C LEU A 86 -18.77 36.87 2.86
N PRO A 87 -19.58 37.18 1.83
CA PRO A 87 -20.61 38.20 1.93
C PRO A 87 -21.60 37.86 3.06
N PRO A 88 -22.14 38.86 3.78
CA PRO A 88 -23.09 38.61 4.86
C PRO A 88 -24.39 37.95 4.34
N HIS A 89 -24.79 36.86 4.99
CA HIS A 89 -25.95 36.03 4.61
C HIS A 89 -27.27 36.43 5.31
N SER A 90 -27.31 37.60 5.94
CA SER A 90 -28.42 38.04 6.83
C SER A 90 -29.78 38.21 6.15
N ASN A 91 -29.83 38.20 4.82
CA ASN A 91 -31.04 38.40 4.03
C ASN A 91 -31.62 37.08 3.45
N LEU A 92 -31.00 35.92 3.70
CA LEU A 92 -31.54 34.62 3.29
C LEU A 92 -32.74 34.25 4.19
N THR A 93 -33.91 34.00 3.60
CA THR A 93 -35.09 33.47 4.31
C THR A 93 -34.88 32.01 4.73
N PRO A 94 -35.65 31.44 5.68
CA PRO A 94 -35.33 30.14 6.28
C PRO A 94 -35.21 29.02 5.23
N THR A 95 -34.00 28.47 5.07
CA THR A 95 -33.65 27.39 4.13
C THR A 95 -33.68 26.02 4.84
N ASP A 96 -34.15 24.97 4.15
CA ASP A 96 -34.23 23.59 4.68
C ASP A 96 -32.86 22.87 4.71
N CYS A 97 -31.89 23.32 3.90
CA CYS A 97 -30.52 22.82 3.86
C CYS A 97 -29.53 23.96 3.61
N PHE A 98 -28.50 24.06 4.45
CA PHE A 98 -27.42 25.04 4.35
C PHE A 98 -26.09 24.31 4.61
N ASP A 99 -25.20 24.23 3.61
CA ASP A 99 -23.89 23.59 3.73
C ASP A 99 -22.76 24.57 3.37
N LEU A 100 -21.68 24.51 4.14
CA LEU A 100 -20.45 25.30 3.98
C LEU A 100 -19.26 24.35 4.18
N ALA A 101 -19.06 23.41 3.25
CA ALA A 101 -17.98 22.43 3.35
C ALA A 101 -16.66 22.95 2.76
N GLU A 102 -15.54 22.62 3.42
CA GLU A 102 -14.18 22.70 2.86
C GLU A 102 -13.73 24.04 2.24
N ASN A 103 -14.25 25.16 2.75
CA ASN A 103 -13.79 26.48 2.36
C ASN A 103 -12.72 27.01 3.33
N ALA A 104 -11.51 27.29 2.85
CA ALA A 104 -10.42 27.78 3.71
C ALA A 104 -10.65 29.23 4.19
N PRO A 105 -10.64 29.52 5.51
CA PRO A 105 -10.68 30.89 6.04
C PRO A 105 -9.29 31.56 5.99
N ALA A 106 -9.28 32.89 5.82
CA ALA A 106 -8.06 33.70 5.78
C ALA A 106 -7.46 34.02 7.16
N ASP A 107 -8.19 33.78 8.25
CA ASP A 107 -7.79 34.19 9.61
C ASP A 107 -7.73 33.01 10.59
N GLU A 108 -6.68 32.21 10.48
CA GLU A 108 -5.93 31.81 11.67
C GLU A 108 -4.51 32.38 11.52
N PRO A 109 -3.98 33.12 12.52
CA PRO A 109 -2.62 33.60 12.46
C PRO A 109 -1.70 32.40 12.52
N ARG A 110 -1.25 31.97 11.34
CA ARG A 110 0.00 31.22 11.22
C ARG A 110 1.02 32.04 12.04
N PRO A 111 1.78 31.43 12.98
CA PRO A 111 2.84 32.17 13.66
C PRO A 111 3.64 32.88 12.57
N PRO A 112 4.08 34.14 12.80
CA PRO A 112 4.77 34.88 11.77
C PRO A 112 5.79 33.92 11.17
N ALA A 113 5.77 33.82 9.85
CA ALA A 113 6.94 33.34 9.15
C ALA A 113 8.01 34.39 9.48
N ASP A 114 8.57 34.28 10.69
CA ASP A 114 9.94 34.63 10.93
C ASP A 114 10.62 34.05 9.73
N THR A 115 11.18 34.97 8.96
CA THR A 115 12.22 34.76 7.98
C THR A 115 13.33 33.95 8.62
N MET A 116 13.09 32.67 8.88
CA MET A 116 13.94 31.65 8.34
C MET A 116 13.52 31.53 6.87
N GLN A 117 13.96 32.53 6.10
CA GLN A 117 14.75 32.15 4.94
C GLN A 117 15.77 31.14 5.48
N GLN A 118 15.41 29.85 5.55
CA GLN A 118 16.38 28.88 5.12
C GLN A 118 16.79 29.42 3.77
N PRO A 119 18.07 29.77 3.56
CA PRO A 119 18.50 30.18 2.25
C PRO A 119 17.95 29.10 1.32
N GLU A 120 17.03 29.46 0.41
CA GLU A 120 16.68 28.56 -0.69
C GLU A 120 18.04 28.22 -1.27
N ALA A 121 18.47 26.97 -1.02
CA ALA A 121 19.74 26.51 -1.52
C ALA A 121 19.70 26.81 -3.01
N PRO A 122 20.71 27.50 -3.57
CA PRO A 122 20.71 27.92 -4.96
C PRO A 122 20.28 26.71 -5.79
N PRO A 123 19.36 26.86 -6.77
CA PRO A 123 18.67 25.75 -7.41
C PRO A 123 19.69 24.68 -7.78
N VAL A 124 19.73 23.61 -6.97
CA VAL A 124 20.81 22.65 -7.06
C VAL A 124 20.49 21.85 -8.30
N ASP A 125 21.31 22.01 -9.33
CA ASP A 125 21.16 21.27 -10.57
C ASP A 125 21.20 19.77 -10.24
N ALA A 126 20.02 19.14 -10.25
CA ALA A 126 19.88 17.74 -9.87
C ALA A 126 20.78 16.82 -10.71
N THR A 127 21.15 17.24 -11.93
CA THR A 127 22.05 16.50 -12.81
C THR A 127 23.52 16.52 -12.37
N LYS A 128 23.86 17.34 -11.37
CA LYS A 128 25.23 17.54 -10.89
C LYS A 128 25.47 17.10 -9.44
N LEU A 129 24.42 16.70 -8.72
CA LEU A 129 24.49 16.29 -7.32
C LEU A 129 25.50 15.16 -7.05
N GLY A 130 25.67 14.26 -8.01
CA GLY A 130 26.52 13.08 -7.94
C GLY A 130 27.93 13.25 -8.49
N ILE A 131 28.31 14.43 -9.02
CA ILE A 131 29.63 14.60 -9.64
C ILE A 131 30.75 14.30 -8.62
N GLY A 132 31.65 13.39 -9.01
CA GLY A 132 32.76 12.95 -8.16
C GLY A 132 32.39 11.93 -7.09
N ARG A 133 31.13 11.48 -7.04
CA ARG A 133 30.67 10.40 -6.16
C ARG A 133 30.62 9.07 -6.90
N SER A 134 30.86 8.00 -6.16
CA SER A 134 30.69 6.61 -6.62
C SER A 134 29.64 5.92 -5.76
N ILE A 135 28.62 5.36 -6.41
CA ILE A 135 27.54 4.59 -5.80
C ILE A 135 27.69 3.13 -6.24
N ALA A 136 27.59 2.19 -5.31
CA ALA A 136 27.43 0.79 -5.64
C ALA A 136 26.06 0.29 -5.21
N VAL A 137 25.45 -0.54 -6.04
CA VAL A 137 24.17 -1.20 -5.75
C VAL A 137 24.36 -2.72 -5.74
N LEU A 138 23.77 -3.37 -4.74
CA LEU A 138 23.80 -4.83 -4.59
C LEU A 138 22.45 -5.37 -4.13
N THR A 139 22.11 -6.56 -4.60
CA THR A 139 20.96 -7.34 -4.12
C THR A 139 21.45 -8.48 -3.23
N SER A 140 20.87 -8.65 -2.06
CA SER A 140 21.31 -9.64 -1.06
C SER A 140 20.12 -10.30 -0.36
N GLY A 141 20.27 -11.56 0.01
CA GLY A 141 19.23 -12.36 0.65
C GLY A 141 18.38 -13.13 -0.36
N GLY A 142 17.21 -13.61 0.08
CA GLY A 142 16.25 -14.24 -0.82
C GLY A 142 15.70 -13.23 -1.82
N ASP A 143 15.57 -13.63 -3.07
CA ASP A 143 15.06 -12.78 -4.14
C ASP A 143 13.59 -12.43 -3.94
N ALA A 144 13.22 -11.25 -4.44
CA ALA A 144 11.86 -10.76 -4.43
C ALA A 144 11.57 -10.03 -5.75
N GLN A 145 10.36 -10.19 -6.27
CA GLN A 145 9.95 -9.58 -7.52
C GLN A 145 9.91 -8.06 -7.35
N GLY A 146 10.62 -7.34 -8.22
CA GLY A 146 10.73 -5.88 -8.16
C GLY A 146 12.11 -5.37 -7.75
N MET A 147 12.99 -6.22 -7.21
CA MET A 147 14.40 -5.86 -6.96
C MET A 147 15.08 -5.27 -8.21
N ASN A 148 14.83 -5.84 -9.40
CA ASN A 148 15.36 -5.28 -10.66
C ASN A 148 14.85 -3.88 -10.98
N ALA A 149 13.59 -3.56 -10.63
CA ALA A 149 13.04 -2.22 -10.82
C ALA A 149 13.73 -1.22 -9.88
N ALA A 150 14.02 -1.63 -8.64
CA ALA A 150 14.80 -0.84 -7.69
C ALA A 150 16.24 -0.61 -8.19
N VAL A 151 16.95 -1.68 -8.58
CA VAL A 151 18.30 -1.59 -9.17
C VAL A 151 18.30 -0.64 -10.38
N ARG A 152 17.34 -0.79 -11.30
CA ARG A 152 17.21 0.06 -12.48
C ARG A 152 17.02 1.53 -12.10
N ALA A 153 16.17 1.82 -11.12
CA ALA A 153 15.94 3.18 -10.66
C ALA A 153 17.22 3.77 -10.04
N THR A 154 17.88 3.03 -9.14
CA THR A 154 19.14 3.46 -8.51
C THR A 154 20.22 3.75 -9.56
N VAL A 155 20.39 2.89 -10.56
CA VAL A 155 21.38 3.09 -11.63
C VAL A 155 21.05 4.31 -12.47
N ARG A 156 19.81 4.42 -12.96
CA ARG A 156 19.43 5.51 -13.85
C ARG A 156 19.51 6.86 -13.15
N VAL A 157 19.06 6.94 -11.90
CA VAL A 157 19.10 8.19 -11.13
C VAL A 157 20.53 8.52 -10.72
N GLY A 158 21.33 7.52 -10.33
CA GLY A 158 22.75 7.72 -10.05
C GLY A 158 23.51 8.28 -11.26
N LEU A 159 23.31 7.70 -12.45
CA LEU A 159 23.91 8.23 -13.69
C LEU A 159 23.34 9.61 -14.07
N TYR A 160 22.04 9.83 -13.92
CA TYR A 160 21.38 11.11 -14.19
C TYR A 160 21.94 12.25 -13.34
N THR A 161 22.25 11.97 -12.07
CA THR A 161 22.86 12.93 -11.13
C THR A 161 24.35 13.16 -11.36
N GLY A 162 24.97 12.46 -12.31
CA GLY A 162 26.40 12.55 -12.63
C GLY A 162 27.32 11.69 -11.76
N ALA A 163 26.77 10.79 -10.93
CA ALA A 163 27.56 9.83 -10.16
C ALA A 163 28.05 8.67 -11.02
N LYS A 164 29.17 8.08 -10.62
CA LYS A 164 29.61 6.78 -11.14
C LYS A 164 28.83 5.69 -10.41
N VAL A 165 28.12 4.84 -11.15
CA VAL A 165 27.37 3.73 -10.54
C VAL A 165 28.06 2.41 -10.84
N TYR A 166 28.12 1.53 -9.84
CA TYR A 166 28.68 0.19 -9.93
C TYR A 166 27.64 -0.84 -9.55
N PHE A 167 27.58 -1.93 -10.30
CA PHE A 167 26.95 -3.16 -9.86
C PHE A 167 27.91 -3.96 -9.00
N ILE A 168 27.39 -4.55 -7.94
CA ILE A 168 28.06 -5.62 -7.21
C ILE A 168 27.26 -6.90 -7.49
N HIS A 169 27.81 -7.72 -8.37
CA HIS A 169 27.29 -9.05 -8.67
C HIS A 169 27.35 -9.96 -7.46
N GLU A 170 26.48 -10.95 -7.44
CA GLU A 170 26.39 -11.93 -6.37
C GLU A 170 26.26 -11.37 -4.93
N GLY A 171 25.64 -10.20 -4.81
CA GLY A 171 25.41 -9.51 -3.54
C GLY A 171 26.70 -9.29 -2.76
N TYR A 172 26.66 -9.52 -1.45
CA TYR A 172 27.87 -9.40 -0.64
C TYR A 172 29.03 -10.29 -1.07
N GLN A 173 28.77 -11.43 -1.75
CA GLN A 173 29.85 -12.31 -2.15
C GLN A 173 30.73 -11.67 -3.22
N GLY A 174 30.12 -11.13 -4.27
CA GLY A 174 30.90 -10.40 -5.26
C GLY A 174 31.54 -9.13 -4.71
N MET A 175 31.02 -8.58 -3.60
CA MET A 175 31.70 -7.51 -2.87
C MET A 175 33.02 -8.00 -2.24
N VAL A 176 33.03 -9.20 -1.67
CA VAL A 176 34.22 -9.84 -1.07
C VAL A 176 35.21 -10.27 -2.16
N ASP A 177 34.71 -10.90 -3.23
CA ASP A 177 35.54 -11.40 -4.32
C ASP A 177 36.17 -10.27 -5.12
N GLY A 178 35.46 -9.14 -5.29
CA GLY A 178 35.93 -8.00 -6.05
C GLY A 178 36.15 -8.33 -7.53
N GLY A 179 37.07 -7.61 -8.17
CA GLY A 179 37.43 -7.83 -9.58
C GLY A 179 36.22 -7.70 -10.51
N ASP A 180 35.97 -8.74 -11.31
CA ASP A 180 34.88 -8.77 -12.30
C ASP A 180 33.49 -8.77 -11.69
N ASN A 181 33.36 -8.96 -10.37
CA ASN A 181 32.07 -8.88 -9.70
C ASN A 181 31.65 -7.43 -9.40
N ILE A 182 32.56 -6.46 -9.45
CA ILE A 182 32.23 -5.03 -9.29
C ILE A 182 32.40 -4.31 -10.62
N ARG A 183 31.28 -4.10 -11.32
CA ARG A 183 31.28 -3.58 -12.69
C ARG A 183 30.66 -2.19 -12.78
N PRO A 184 31.21 -1.26 -13.57
CA PRO A 184 30.54 0.00 -13.85
C PRO A 184 29.21 -0.28 -14.55
N ALA A 185 28.15 0.38 -14.08
CA ALA A 185 26.84 0.31 -14.69
C ALA A 185 26.74 1.31 -15.85
N THR A 186 26.17 0.88 -16.96
CA THR A 186 25.71 1.77 -18.03
C THR A 186 24.19 1.92 -17.98
N TRP A 187 23.66 2.83 -18.78
CA TRP A 187 22.22 3.06 -18.86
C TRP A 187 21.45 1.81 -19.36
N GLU A 188 22.13 0.94 -20.11
CA GLU A 188 21.61 -0.27 -20.75
C GLU A 188 21.76 -1.54 -19.90
N SER A 189 22.71 -1.59 -18.95
CA SER A 189 23.21 -2.85 -18.39
C SER A 189 22.51 -3.35 -17.11
N VAL A 190 21.17 -3.33 -17.03
CA VAL A 190 20.41 -3.73 -15.83
C VAL A 190 19.94 -5.20 -15.87
N SER A 191 20.64 -6.12 -15.19
CA SER A 191 20.23 -7.54 -15.07
C SER A 191 20.72 -8.24 -13.78
N MET A 192 20.09 -9.39 -13.45
CA MET A 192 20.00 -10.11 -12.15
C MET A 192 21.30 -10.64 -11.50
N MET A 193 21.29 -10.89 -10.17
CA MET A 193 22.45 -11.31 -9.32
C MET A 193 22.04 -12.14 -8.07
N LEU A 194 22.82 -13.15 -7.61
CA LEU A 194 22.53 -14.09 -6.47
C LEU A 194 23.75 -14.49 -5.59
N GLN A 195 23.61 -14.97 -4.34
CA GLN A 195 24.66 -14.90 -3.27
C GLN A 195 25.41 -16.18 -2.79
N LEU A 196 26.58 -16.00 -2.10
CA LEU A 196 27.01 -16.60 -0.78
C LEU A 196 28.43 -16.16 -0.25
N ASP A 197 28.57 -15.59 0.98
CA ASP A 197 29.76 -15.54 1.92
C ASP A 197 30.32 -14.16 2.48
N PHE A 198 29.59 -13.49 3.41
CA PHE A 198 29.97 -12.18 4.03
C PHE A 198 30.10 -12.15 5.57
N ARG A 199 29.91 -13.29 6.26
CA ARG A 199 29.72 -13.29 7.73
C ARG A 199 31.01 -13.09 8.53
N SER A 200 32.17 -13.39 7.95
CA SER A 200 33.46 -13.27 8.64
C SER A 200 34.00 -11.84 8.60
N LYS A 201 34.73 -11.44 9.65
CA LYS A 201 35.42 -10.14 9.67
C LYS A 201 36.49 -10.05 8.58
N GLU A 202 37.12 -11.17 8.23
CA GLU A 202 38.06 -11.26 7.11
C GLU A 202 37.36 -10.96 5.77
N GLY A 203 36.19 -11.55 5.53
CA GLY A 203 35.37 -11.26 4.35
C GLY A 203 35.01 -9.78 4.26
N ARG A 204 34.52 -9.20 5.37
CA ARG A 204 34.23 -7.76 5.43
C ARG A 204 35.46 -6.88 5.18
N THR A 205 36.64 -7.29 5.69
CA THR A 205 37.90 -6.58 5.43
C THR A 205 38.28 -6.61 3.95
N LYS A 206 38.12 -7.76 3.27
CA LYS A 206 38.33 -7.89 1.82
C LYS A 206 37.33 -7.03 1.03
N ALA A 207 36.06 -7.06 1.40
CA ALA A 207 35.04 -6.24 0.77
C ALA A 207 35.34 -4.73 0.90
N ALA A 208 35.72 -4.27 2.09
CA ALA A 208 36.12 -2.88 2.31
C ALA A 208 37.32 -2.49 1.43
N MET A 209 38.31 -3.37 1.28
CA MET A 209 39.44 -3.14 0.38
C MET A 209 38.99 -2.92 -1.07
N ASN A 210 38.11 -3.78 -1.59
CA ASN A 210 37.62 -3.69 -2.97
C ASN A 210 36.86 -2.37 -3.22
N LEU A 211 36.00 -1.97 -2.30
CA LEU A 211 35.26 -0.70 -2.39
C LEU A 211 36.20 0.51 -2.36
N VAL A 212 37.16 0.53 -1.42
CA VAL A 212 38.13 1.64 -1.28
C VAL A 212 39.01 1.79 -2.51
N LYS A 213 39.46 0.68 -3.10
CA LYS A 213 40.27 0.70 -4.34
C LYS A 213 39.52 1.30 -5.53
N LEU A 214 38.21 1.17 -5.57
CA LEU A 214 37.34 1.75 -6.59
C LEU A 214 36.80 3.14 -6.19
N GLY A 215 37.13 3.64 -4.99
CA GLY A 215 36.63 4.91 -4.47
C GLY A 215 35.13 4.89 -4.19
N ILE A 216 34.55 3.73 -3.91
CA ILE A 216 33.12 3.56 -3.60
C ILE A 216 32.90 3.81 -2.11
N THR A 217 32.14 4.85 -1.79
CA THR A 217 31.78 5.24 -0.41
C THR A 217 30.28 5.36 -0.19
N ASN A 218 29.46 5.09 -1.22
CA ASN A 218 28.01 5.12 -1.16
C ASN A 218 27.48 3.75 -1.58
N LEU A 219 26.77 3.08 -0.68
CA LEU A 219 26.29 1.72 -0.86
C LEU A 219 24.77 1.67 -0.75
N CYS A 220 24.11 1.21 -1.81
CA CYS A 220 22.69 0.92 -1.85
C CYS A 220 22.50 -0.60 -1.71
N VAL A 221 21.89 -1.02 -0.60
CA VAL A 221 21.67 -2.44 -0.31
C VAL A 221 20.19 -2.77 -0.45
N ILE A 222 19.87 -3.69 -1.36
CA ILE A 222 18.50 -4.15 -1.62
C ILE A 222 18.37 -5.57 -1.09
N GLY A 223 17.52 -5.78 -0.09
CA GLY A 223 17.37 -7.12 0.49
C GLY A 223 16.43 -7.17 1.69
N GLY A 224 16.31 -8.34 2.30
CA GLY A 224 15.54 -8.52 3.53
C GLY A 224 16.29 -8.11 4.80
N ASP A 225 15.69 -8.37 5.96
CA ASP A 225 16.21 -8.00 7.28
C ASP A 225 17.69 -8.41 7.51
N GLY A 226 18.04 -9.65 7.21
CA GLY A 226 19.42 -10.14 7.40
C GLY A 226 20.46 -9.37 6.55
N SER A 227 20.09 -8.96 5.34
CA SER A 227 20.95 -8.17 4.45
C SER A 227 21.18 -6.77 5.01
N LEU A 228 20.13 -6.14 5.50
CA LEU A 228 20.17 -4.79 6.06
C LEU A 228 20.88 -4.75 7.42
N THR A 229 20.69 -5.78 8.25
CA THR A 229 21.47 -5.99 9.48
C THR A 229 22.97 -6.10 9.18
N GLY A 230 23.34 -6.88 8.15
CA GLY A 230 24.74 -6.99 7.71
C GLY A 230 25.32 -5.67 7.19
N ALA A 231 24.51 -4.86 6.50
CA ALA A 231 24.91 -3.53 6.02
C ALA A 231 25.22 -2.60 7.20
N ASN A 232 24.35 -2.60 8.21
CA ASN A 232 24.55 -1.80 9.40
C ASN A 232 25.84 -2.18 10.16
N GLN A 233 26.08 -3.49 10.34
CA GLN A 233 27.31 -3.97 10.95
C GLN A 233 28.54 -3.52 10.16
N PHE A 234 28.48 -3.62 8.83
CA PHE A 234 29.58 -3.21 7.96
C PHE A 234 29.91 -1.72 8.07
N ARG A 235 28.90 -0.84 8.14
CA ARG A 235 29.10 0.59 8.40
C ARG A 235 29.69 0.87 9.78
N THR A 236 29.21 0.18 10.80
CA THR A 236 29.70 0.35 12.19
C THR A 236 31.16 -0.05 12.31
N GLU A 237 31.56 -1.14 11.65
CA GLU A 237 32.95 -1.64 11.68
C GLU A 237 33.87 -0.89 10.70
N TRP A 238 33.36 0.00 9.85
CA TRP A 238 34.09 0.59 8.72
C TRP A 238 35.45 1.20 9.09
N SER A 239 35.49 2.07 10.10
CA SER A 239 36.73 2.72 10.56
C SER A 239 37.76 1.71 11.08
N GLU A 240 37.30 0.64 11.73
CA GLU A 240 38.16 -0.43 12.21
C GLU A 240 38.76 -1.21 11.03
N LEU A 241 37.93 -1.55 10.03
CA LEU A 241 38.35 -2.27 8.83
C LEU A 241 39.40 -1.47 8.04
N LEU A 242 39.22 -0.15 7.90
CA LEU A 242 40.24 0.72 7.30
C LEU A 242 41.55 0.69 8.10
N GLY A 243 41.49 0.73 9.43
CA GLY A 243 42.66 0.64 10.29
C GLY A 243 43.43 -0.68 10.11
N ILE A 244 42.72 -1.81 9.96
CA ILE A 244 43.31 -3.12 9.67
C ILE A 244 44.01 -3.09 8.30
N LEU A 245 43.34 -2.57 7.26
CA LEU A 245 43.88 -2.51 5.90
C LEU A 245 45.10 -1.59 5.79
N MET A 246 45.11 -0.47 6.51
CA MET A 246 46.26 0.44 6.57
C MET A 246 47.46 -0.23 7.25
N LYS A 247 47.24 -0.89 8.41
CA LYS A 247 48.31 -1.62 9.12
C LYS A 247 48.88 -2.76 8.27
N ALA A 248 48.05 -3.41 7.47
CA ALA A 248 48.45 -4.48 6.55
C ALA A 248 49.09 -3.96 5.23
N GLY A 249 49.20 -2.64 5.03
CA GLY A 249 49.76 -2.04 3.81
C GLY A 249 48.92 -2.30 2.55
N LYS A 250 47.64 -2.67 2.69
CA LYS A 250 46.74 -2.97 1.56
C LYS A 250 46.12 -1.71 0.96
N ILE A 251 45.96 -0.66 1.76
CA ILE A 251 45.49 0.66 1.32
C ILE A 251 46.43 1.77 1.79
N THR A 252 46.48 2.87 1.04
CA THR A 252 47.26 4.06 1.40
C THR A 252 46.52 4.96 2.39
N ALA A 253 47.23 5.87 3.06
CA ALA A 253 46.61 6.86 3.94
C ALA A 253 45.63 7.78 3.19
N ASP A 254 45.92 8.12 1.93
CA ASP A 254 45.04 8.94 1.09
C ASP A 254 43.78 8.19 0.63
N GLU A 255 43.89 6.89 0.36
CA GLU A 255 42.74 6.02 0.08
C GLU A 255 41.82 5.92 1.29
N ALA A 256 42.39 5.71 2.48
CA ALA A 256 41.64 5.67 3.74
C ALA A 256 40.99 7.02 4.07
N LYS A 257 41.69 8.14 3.85
CA LYS A 257 41.15 9.49 4.10
C LYS A 257 39.98 9.83 3.17
N ARG A 258 40.08 9.49 1.88
CA ARG A 258 38.99 9.70 0.90
C ARG A 258 37.78 8.81 1.16
N SER A 259 37.99 7.67 1.81
CA SER A 259 36.96 6.68 2.12
C SER A 259 36.64 6.62 3.61
N SER A 260 36.90 7.70 4.35
CA SER A 260 36.77 7.72 5.82
C SER A 260 35.34 7.47 6.31
N HIS A 261 34.34 7.72 5.45
CA HIS A 261 32.94 7.53 5.75
C HIS A 261 32.26 6.66 4.68
N LEU A 262 31.40 5.74 5.15
CA LEU A 262 30.58 4.88 4.30
C LEU A 262 29.10 5.25 4.46
N ASN A 263 28.53 5.81 3.41
CA ASN A 263 27.10 6.07 3.30
C ASN A 263 26.37 4.79 2.92
N ILE A 264 25.35 4.40 3.71
CA ILE A 264 24.52 3.24 3.42
C ILE A 264 23.06 3.64 3.38
N VAL A 265 22.37 3.22 2.33
CA VAL A 265 20.92 3.27 2.23
C VAL A 265 20.39 1.88 1.91
N GLY A 266 19.42 1.43 2.70
CA GLY A 266 18.72 0.17 2.52
C GLY A 266 17.40 0.33 1.77
N MET A 267 17.05 -0.67 0.97
CA MET A 267 15.68 -0.88 0.46
C MET A 267 15.25 -2.30 0.78
N VAL A 268 14.02 -2.46 1.27
CA VAL A 268 13.54 -3.76 1.71
C VAL A 268 12.97 -4.55 0.52
N GLY A 269 13.74 -5.52 0.05
CA GLY A 269 13.30 -6.53 -0.91
C GLY A 269 13.01 -7.84 -0.21
N SER A 270 11.74 -8.11 0.05
CA SER A 270 11.26 -9.30 0.76
C SER A 270 9.82 -9.56 0.34
N ILE A 271 9.44 -10.83 0.17
CA ILE A 271 8.04 -11.19 -0.06
C ILE A 271 7.26 -11.23 1.26
N ASP A 272 7.94 -11.43 2.38
CA ASP A 272 7.34 -11.79 3.67
C ASP A 272 6.69 -10.58 4.39
N ASN A 273 6.98 -9.34 3.94
CA ASN A 273 6.63 -8.09 4.63
C ASN A 273 7.01 -8.11 6.11
N ASP A 274 8.22 -8.60 6.39
CA ASP A 274 8.73 -8.93 7.72
C ASP A 274 9.56 -7.80 8.36
N PHE A 275 9.85 -6.73 7.61
CA PHE A 275 10.65 -5.60 8.09
C PHE A 275 9.76 -4.50 8.69
N CYS A 276 9.96 -4.20 9.97
CA CYS A 276 9.19 -3.16 10.64
C CYS A 276 9.60 -1.74 10.20
N GLY A 277 8.61 -0.85 10.10
CA GLY A 277 8.81 0.54 9.65
C GLY A 277 8.47 0.78 8.18
N THR A 278 8.04 -0.23 7.43
CA THR A 278 7.45 -0.05 6.09
C THR A 278 6.05 -0.63 6.04
N ASP A 279 5.14 0.05 5.36
CA ASP A 279 3.78 -0.45 5.13
C ASP A 279 3.81 -1.67 4.20
N MET A 280 4.74 -1.68 3.24
CA MET A 280 4.94 -2.72 2.23
C MET A 280 6.42 -2.90 1.88
N THR A 281 6.85 -4.15 1.71
CA THR A 281 8.16 -4.50 1.15
C THR A 281 8.07 -4.81 -0.35
N ILE A 282 9.18 -4.59 -1.08
CA ILE A 282 9.25 -4.88 -2.51
C ILE A 282 9.15 -6.40 -2.70
N GLY A 283 8.10 -6.84 -3.40
CA GLY A 283 7.84 -8.23 -3.79
C GLY A 283 6.65 -8.88 -3.10
N THR A 284 6.12 -8.29 -2.02
CA THR A 284 4.97 -8.84 -1.30
C THR A 284 3.72 -8.89 -2.17
N ASP A 285 3.42 -7.83 -2.92
CA ASP A 285 2.24 -7.80 -3.79
C ASP A 285 2.36 -8.81 -4.94
N SER A 286 3.55 -8.96 -5.50
CA SER A 286 3.83 -9.96 -6.54
C SER A 286 3.69 -11.39 -6.02
N ALA A 287 4.18 -11.67 -4.81
CA ALA A 287 4.01 -12.97 -4.16
C ALA A 287 2.54 -13.25 -3.88
N LEU A 288 1.78 -12.26 -3.38
CA LEU A 288 0.33 -12.37 -3.20
C LEU A 288 -0.39 -12.69 -4.51
N HIS A 289 -0.01 -12.07 -5.63
CA HIS A 289 -0.55 -12.43 -6.95
C HIS A 289 -0.29 -13.91 -7.30
N ARG A 290 0.92 -14.42 -7.05
CA ARG A 290 1.24 -15.84 -7.29
C ARG A 290 0.39 -16.77 -6.42
N ILE A 291 0.21 -16.42 -5.14
CA ILE A 291 -0.63 -17.19 -4.21
C ILE A 291 -2.07 -17.18 -4.69
N MET A 292 -2.63 -16.02 -5.03
CA MET A 292 -4.01 -15.89 -5.46
C MET A 292 -4.30 -16.64 -6.77
N GLU A 293 -3.38 -16.64 -7.74
CA GLU A 293 -3.53 -17.45 -8.96
C GLU A 293 -3.67 -18.95 -8.64
N VAL A 294 -2.89 -19.46 -7.69
CA VAL A 294 -2.98 -20.86 -7.25
C VAL A 294 -4.27 -21.11 -6.49
N VAL A 295 -4.65 -20.22 -5.58
CA VAL A 295 -5.91 -20.33 -4.81
C VAL A 295 -7.12 -20.35 -5.74
N ASP A 296 -7.18 -19.44 -6.72
CA ASP A 296 -8.29 -19.36 -7.67
C ASP A 296 -8.33 -20.60 -8.57
N ALA A 297 -7.17 -21.08 -9.04
CA ALA A 297 -7.08 -22.32 -9.81
C ALA A 297 -7.61 -23.53 -9.01
N ILE A 298 -7.23 -23.65 -7.73
CA ILE A 298 -7.65 -24.73 -6.83
C ILE A 298 -9.13 -24.64 -6.48
N THR A 299 -9.67 -23.42 -6.34
CA THR A 299 -11.06 -23.20 -5.92
C THR A 299 -12.06 -23.89 -6.87
N THR A 300 -11.78 -23.89 -8.18
CA THR A 300 -12.65 -24.54 -9.19
C THR A 300 -12.75 -26.06 -9.02
N THR A 301 -11.63 -26.74 -8.75
CA THR A 301 -11.60 -28.18 -8.50
C THR A 301 -12.16 -28.53 -7.12
N ALA A 302 -11.95 -27.66 -6.13
CA ALA A 302 -12.48 -27.83 -4.78
C ALA A 302 -14.02 -27.82 -4.74
N GLN A 303 -14.65 -26.87 -5.44
CA GLN A 303 -16.12 -26.76 -5.53
C GLN A 303 -16.78 -27.96 -6.20
N SER A 304 -16.11 -28.54 -7.18
CA SER A 304 -16.61 -29.69 -7.95
C SER A 304 -16.70 -30.94 -7.08
N HIS A 305 -15.72 -31.15 -6.21
CA HIS A 305 -15.60 -32.36 -5.39
C HIS A 305 -15.98 -32.19 -3.91
N GLN A 306 -16.43 -31.01 -3.48
CA GLN A 306 -16.70 -30.71 -2.08
C GLN A 306 -15.50 -31.01 -1.17
N ARG A 307 -14.33 -30.44 -1.50
CA ARG A 307 -13.06 -30.68 -0.80
C ARG A 307 -12.69 -29.57 0.17
N THR A 308 -11.89 -29.96 1.16
CA THR A 308 -11.16 -29.02 2.02
C THR A 308 -9.73 -28.90 1.49
N PHE A 309 -9.27 -27.67 1.26
CA PHE A 309 -7.90 -27.39 0.86
C PHE A 309 -7.15 -26.64 1.96
N ILE A 310 -5.95 -27.12 2.25
CA ILE A 310 -5.00 -26.51 3.16
C ILE A 310 -3.84 -26.02 2.29
N LEU A 311 -3.61 -24.70 2.30
CA LEU A 311 -2.59 -24.06 1.48
C LEU A 311 -1.50 -23.50 2.39
N GLU A 312 -0.30 -24.02 2.23
CA GLU A 312 0.88 -23.53 2.96
C GLU A 312 1.56 -22.43 2.14
N VAL A 313 1.69 -21.25 2.77
CA VAL A 313 2.29 -20.06 2.16
C VAL A 313 3.56 -19.66 2.89
N MET A 314 4.46 -19.02 2.15
CA MET A 314 5.71 -18.48 2.67
C MET A 314 5.45 -17.38 3.69
N GLY A 315 6.47 -17.11 4.50
CA GLY A 315 6.42 -16.06 5.51
C GLY A 315 7.49 -16.21 6.58
N ARG A 316 8.16 -17.37 6.67
CA ARG A 316 9.13 -17.73 7.71
C ARG A 316 8.61 -17.49 9.14
N HIS A 317 8.74 -16.27 9.67
CA HIS A 317 8.28 -15.87 11.00
C HIS A 317 7.28 -14.70 10.95
N CYS A 318 6.73 -14.42 9.76
CA CYS A 318 5.76 -13.37 9.49
C CYS A 318 4.50 -13.98 8.85
N GLY A 319 3.33 -13.67 9.41
CA GLY A 319 2.03 -14.14 8.93
C GLY A 319 1.39 -13.23 7.88
N TYR A 320 2.05 -12.18 7.42
CA TYR A 320 1.43 -11.16 6.56
C TYR A 320 0.87 -11.76 5.25
N LEU A 321 1.66 -12.58 4.54
CA LEU A 321 1.23 -13.25 3.31
C LEU A 321 0.02 -14.15 3.57
N ALA A 322 0.04 -14.94 4.65
CA ALA A 322 -1.07 -15.82 5.03
C ALA A 322 -2.34 -15.03 5.36
N LEU A 323 -2.21 -13.97 6.15
CA LEU A 323 -3.32 -13.12 6.55
C LEU A 323 -3.97 -12.41 5.37
N VAL A 324 -3.17 -11.77 4.52
CA VAL A 324 -3.69 -11.04 3.35
C VAL A 324 -4.26 -12.01 2.31
N THR A 325 -3.65 -13.18 2.13
CA THR A 325 -4.23 -14.26 1.30
C THR A 325 -5.58 -14.69 1.85
N ALA A 326 -5.69 -14.98 3.14
CA ALA A 326 -6.92 -15.41 3.78
C ALA A 326 -8.04 -14.36 3.63
N LEU A 327 -7.70 -13.08 3.77
CA LEU A 327 -8.64 -11.98 3.55
C LEU A 327 -9.08 -11.90 2.07
N SER A 328 -8.15 -12.06 1.14
CA SER A 328 -8.36 -11.90 -0.31
C SER A 328 -9.15 -13.06 -0.93
N CYS A 329 -8.97 -14.29 -0.47
CA CYS A 329 -9.77 -15.43 -0.93
C CYS A 329 -11.01 -15.68 -0.07
N GLY A 330 -11.12 -15.02 1.09
CA GLY A 330 -12.18 -15.27 2.05
C GLY A 330 -12.08 -16.65 2.69
N ALA A 331 -10.88 -17.05 3.08
CA ALA A 331 -10.59 -18.33 3.73
C ALA A 331 -11.43 -18.53 5.00
N ASP A 332 -11.71 -19.80 5.32
CA ASP A 332 -12.47 -20.18 6.52
C ASP A 332 -11.62 -20.09 7.78
N TRP A 333 -10.31 -20.32 7.64
CA TRP A 333 -9.35 -20.25 8.73
C TRP A 333 -7.96 -19.84 8.23
N VAL A 334 -7.20 -19.16 9.09
CA VAL A 334 -5.80 -18.79 8.87
C VAL A 334 -4.98 -19.08 10.11
N PHE A 335 -3.77 -19.61 9.93
CA PHE A 335 -2.79 -19.78 10.99
C PHE A 335 -1.59 -18.85 10.74
N ILE A 336 -1.32 -17.97 11.70
CA ILE A 336 -0.21 -17.01 11.67
C ILE A 336 0.62 -17.07 12.96
N PRO A 337 1.95 -16.89 12.90
CA PRO A 337 2.81 -16.87 14.09
C PRO A 337 2.50 -15.72 15.06
N GLU A 338 2.05 -14.57 14.56
CA GLU A 338 1.77 -13.40 15.39
C GLU A 338 0.53 -13.56 16.28
N MET A 339 -0.33 -14.53 15.96
CA MET A 339 -1.52 -14.83 16.75
C MET A 339 -1.82 -16.33 16.70
N PRO A 340 -1.05 -17.14 17.48
CA PRO A 340 -1.31 -18.56 17.63
C PRO A 340 -2.73 -18.82 18.12
N PRO A 341 -3.37 -19.91 17.68
CA PRO A 341 -4.74 -20.20 18.05
C PRO A 341 -4.84 -20.66 19.52
N ASP A 342 -6.02 -20.54 20.12
CA ASP A 342 -6.29 -20.95 21.52
C ASP A 342 -6.19 -22.47 21.72
N GLU A 343 -6.10 -22.97 22.96
CA GLU A 343 -5.85 -24.40 23.26
C GLU A 343 -6.87 -25.35 22.58
N ASP A 344 -8.14 -24.96 22.49
CA ASP A 344 -9.23 -25.76 21.89
C ASP A 344 -9.46 -25.48 20.39
N TRP A 345 -8.44 -24.96 19.70
CA TRP A 345 -8.58 -24.56 18.29
C TRP A 345 -8.99 -25.71 17.36
N GLU A 346 -8.62 -26.95 17.69
CA GLU A 346 -8.98 -28.12 16.88
C GLU A 346 -10.50 -28.31 16.80
N GLU A 347 -11.18 -28.18 17.95
CA GLU A 347 -12.64 -28.27 18.03
C GLU A 347 -13.30 -27.07 17.38
N HIS A 348 -12.75 -25.87 17.61
CA HIS A 348 -13.26 -24.65 17.02
C HIS A 348 -13.15 -24.68 15.49
N LEU A 349 -12.00 -25.11 14.95
CA LEU A 349 -11.80 -25.31 13.52
C LEU A 349 -12.85 -26.30 12.98
N CYS A 350 -12.97 -27.48 13.59
CA CYS A 350 -13.90 -28.50 13.12
C CYS A 350 -15.34 -27.99 13.09
N ARG A 351 -15.77 -27.30 14.15
CA ARG A 351 -17.09 -26.67 14.24
C ARG A 351 -17.29 -25.64 13.13
N ARG A 352 -16.31 -24.78 12.86
CA ARG A 352 -16.40 -23.77 11.79
C ARG A 352 -16.54 -24.39 10.41
N LEU A 353 -15.76 -25.42 10.10
CA LEU A 353 -15.83 -26.10 8.81
C LEU A 353 -17.22 -26.74 8.61
N MET A 354 -17.77 -27.37 9.65
CA MET A 354 -19.13 -27.92 9.64
C MET A 354 -20.20 -26.84 9.46
N GLU A 355 -20.13 -25.73 10.20
CA GLU A 355 -21.05 -24.59 10.06
C GLU A 355 -21.04 -24.03 8.63
N THR A 356 -19.85 -23.90 8.05
CA THR A 356 -19.67 -23.33 6.71
C THR A 356 -20.27 -24.24 5.64
N ARG A 357 -20.09 -25.56 5.75
CA ARG A 357 -20.76 -26.53 4.87
C ARG A 357 -22.28 -26.59 5.09
N GLY A 358 -22.72 -26.52 6.35
CA GLY A 358 -24.14 -26.49 6.69
C GLY A 358 -24.88 -25.29 6.09
N ARG A 359 -24.16 -24.20 5.83
CA ARG A 359 -24.66 -23.00 5.12
C ARG A 359 -24.60 -23.10 3.60
N GLY A 360 -24.26 -24.26 3.06
CA GLY A 360 -24.23 -24.52 1.61
C GLY A 360 -22.89 -24.27 0.94
N SER A 361 -21.81 -23.96 1.67
CA SER A 361 -20.48 -23.88 1.06
C SER A 361 -20.05 -25.25 0.54
N ARG A 362 -19.62 -25.28 -0.72
CA ARG A 362 -19.13 -26.49 -1.39
C ARG A 362 -17.62 -26.65 -1.28
N LEU A 363 -16.93 -25.80 -0.53
CA LEU A 363 -15.49 -25.90 -0.38
C LEU A 363 -15.09 -25.36 1.00
N ASN A 364 -13.92 -25.77 1.47
CA ASN A 364 -13.27 -25.11 2.59
C ASN A 364 -11.83 -24.76 2.25
N VAL A 365 -11.39 -23.55 2.62
CA VAL A 365 -10.00 -23.10 2.44
C VAL A 365 -9.39 -22.74 3.78
N ILE A 366 -8.25 -23.34 4.07
CA ILE A 366 -7.44 -23.05 5.25
C ILE A 366 -6.08 -22.58 4.75
N ILE A 367 -5.64 -21.41 5.20
CA ILE A 367 -4.32 -20.85 4.88
C ILE A 367 -3.39 -21.05 6.08
N VAL A 368 -2.19 -21.56 5.83
CA VAL A 368 -1.20 -21.86 6.88
C VAL A 368 0.09 -21.14 6.53
N ALA A 369 0.56 -20.24 7.39
CA ALA A 369 1.92 -19.71 7.25
C ALA A 369 2.95 -20.79 7.56
N GLU A 370 4.08 -20.83 6.85
CA GLU A 370 5.23 -21.70 7.16
C GLU A 370 5.64 -21.65 8.64
N GLY A 371 5.53 -20.48 9.26
CA GLY A 371 5.85 -20.24 10.66
C GLY A 371 4.70 -20.47 11.64
N ALA A 372 3.62 -21.16 11.26
CA ALA A 372 2.48 -21.35 12.15
C ALA A 372 2.85 -22.18 13.40
N LEU A 373 2.51 -21.66 14.57
CA LEU A 373 2.79 -22.25 15.88
C LEU A 373 1.49 -22.26 16.72
N ASP A 374 1.41 -23.17 17.68
CA ASP A 374 0.45 -23.08 18.78
C ASP A 374 1.01 -22.23 19.94
N ARG A 375 0.17 -21.96 20.96
CA ARG A 375 0.57 -21.17 22.14
C ARG A 375 1.68 -21.82 22.98
N ASN A 376 1.96 -23.10 22.78
CA ASN A 376 3.03 -23.86 23.44
C ASN A 376 4.33 -23.89 22.59
N GLY A 377 4.36 -23.18 21.45
CA GLY A 377 5.50 -23.15 20.54
C GLY A 377 5.66 -24.40 19.67
N LYS A 378 4.64 -25.27 19.59
CA LYS A 378 4.66 -26.43 18.71
C LYS A 378 4.24 -26.03 17.29
N PRO A 379 4.96 -26.48 16.25
CA PRO A 379 4.57 -26.22 14.87
C PRO A 379 3.19 -26.79 14.51
N ILE A 380 2.35 -25.96 13.90
CA ILE A 380 1.07 -26.37 13.30
C ILE A 380 1.30 -26.59 11.80
N THR A 381 1.46 -27.85 11.40
CA THR A 381 1.77 -28.20 10.01
C THR A 381 0.51 -28.45 9.18
N SER A 382 0.64 -28.29 7.87
CA SER A 382 -0.45 -28.60 6.92
C SER A 382 -0.92 -30.06 7.01
N ASP A 383 0.00 -31.00 7.26
CA ASP A 383 -0.34 -32.42 7.45
C ASP A 383 -1.09 -32.69 8.75
N LEU A 384 -0.75 -32.01 9.84
CA LEU A 384 -1.49 -32.10 11.12
C LEU A 384 -2.95 -31.69 10.92
N ILE A 385 -3.18 -30.55 10.26
CA ILE A 385 -4.54 -30.04 9.99
C ILE A 385 -5.28 -31.00 9.06
N LYS A 386 -4.61 -31.53 8.03
CA LYS A 386 -5.20 -32.49 7.08
C LYS A 386 -5.68 -33.75 7.80
N ASP A 387 -4.84 -34.31 8.66
CA ASP A 387 -5.16 -35.49 9.46
C ASP A 387 -6.32 -35.23 10.42
N LEU A 388 -6.31 -34.06 11.09
CA LEU A 388 -7.36 -33.65 12.00
C LEU A 388 -8.72 -33.57 11.29
N VAL A 389 -8.80 -32.84 10.17
CA VAL A 389 -10.03 -32.65 9.40
C VAL A 389 -10.51 -33.99 8.80
N SER A 390 -9.59 -34.80 8.27
CA SER A 390 -9.95 -36.09 7.67
C SER A 390 -10.47 -37.07 8.72
N LYS A 391 -9.84 -37.16 9.90
CA LYS A 391 -10.23 -38.11 10.96
C LYS A 391 -11.49 -37.68 11.71
N ARG A 392 -11.63 -36.39 12.04
CA ARG A 392 -12.77 -35.91 12.84
C ARG A 392 -14.02 -35.61 12.00
N LEU A 393 -13.86 -35.08 10.79
CA LEU A 393 -14.99 -34.66 9.94
C LEU A 393 -15.25 -35.58 8.74
N GLY A 394 -14.30 -36.44 8.38
CA GLY A 394 -14.43 -37.32 7.21
C GLY A 394 -14.41 -36.59 5.87
N TYR A 395 -13.93 -35.34 5.80
CA TYR A 395 -13.89 -34.56 4.58
C TYR A 395 -12.68 -34.97 3.69
N ASP A 396 -12.87 -35.06 2.37
CA ASP A 396 -11.75 -35.23 1.42
C ASP A 396 -10.87 -33.97 1.46
N THR A 397 -9.71 -34.12 2.10
CA THR A 397 -8.83 -33.01 2.45
C THR A 397 -7.49 -33.13 1.75
N ARG A 398 -7.05 -32.03 1.13
CA ARG A 398 -5.79 -31.94 0.40
C ARG A 398 -4.94 -30.81 0.95
N ALA A 399 -3.65 -31.08 1.11
CA ALA A 399 -2.66 -30.06 1.44
C ALA A 399 -1.85 -29.72 0.18
N THR A 400 -1.52 -28.44 0.00
CA THR A 400 -0.67 -27.97 -1.10
C THR A 400 0.32 -26.96 -0.53
N ILE A 401 1.60 -27.28 -0.66
CA ILE A 401 2.71 -26.41 -0.28
C ILE A 401 3.12 -25.65 -1.54
N LEU A 402 2.87 -24.34 -1.59
CA LEU A 402 3.14 -23.54 -2.79
C LEU A 402 4.65 -23.40 -3.06
N GLY A 403 5.44 -23.31 -1.98
CA GLY A 403 6.90 -23.17 -2.05
C GLY A 403 7.33 -21.97 -2.90
N HIS A 404 8.38 -22.15 -3.71
CA HIS A 404 9.09 -21.08 -4.41
C HIS A 404 8.32 -20.46 -5.58
N VAL A 405 7.15 -20.98 -5.96
CA VAL A 405 6.26 -20.31 -6.93
C VAL A 405 5.95 -18.87 -6.47
N GLN A 406 5.94 -18.65 -5.16
CA GLN A 406 5.69 -17.34 -4.52
C GLN A 406 6.81 -16.31 -4.74
N ARG A 407 8.04 -16.75 -5.03
CA ARG A 407 9.18 -15.87 -5.36
C ARG A 407 9.36 -15.65 -6.87
N GLY A 408 8.79 -16.55 -7.68
CA GLY A 408 8.87 -16.51 -9.13
C GLY A 408 7.84 -15.59 -9.81
N GLY A 409 7.90 -15.53 -11.13
CA GLY A 409 7.01 -14.71 -11.95
C GLY A 409 7.49 -13.28 -12.15
N THR A 410 6.69 -12.48 -12.85
CA THR A 410 7.02 -11.07 -13.11
C THR A 410 6.49 -10.17 -11.99
N PRO A 411 7.21 -9.09 -11.64
CA PRO A 411 6.71 -8.14 -10.66
C PRO A 411 5.39 -7.51 -11.08
N SER A 412 4.49 -7.32 -10.11
CA SER A 412 3.22 -6.62 -10.29
C SER A 412 3.43 -5.14 -10.62
N ALA A 413 2.38 -4.45 -11.05
CA ALA A 413 2.45 -3.01 -11.28
C ALA A 413 2.82 -2.25 -9.98
N PHE A 414 2.26 -2.68 -8.84
CA PHE A 414 2.54 -2.11 -7.53
C PHE A 414 4.04 -2.21 -7.19
N ASP A 415 4.62 -3.43 -7.25
CA ASP A 415 6.03 -3.61 -6.92
C ASP A 415 6.97 -2.90 -7.89
N ARG A 416 6.61 -2.80 -9.18
CA ARG A 416 7.40 -2.02 -10.16
C ARG A 416 7.44 -0.54 -9.79
N ILE A 417 6.28 0.05 -9.45
CA ILE A 417 6.16 1.47 -9.11
C ILE A 417 6.83 1.72 -7.76
N LEU A 418 6.56 0.89 -6.76
CA LEU A 418 7.14 0.97 -5.42
C LEU A 418 8.66 0.94 -5.48
N ALA A 419 9.22 -0.10 -6.10
CA ALA A 419 10.66 -0.27 -6.23
C ALA A 419 11.30 0.88 -7.01
N SER A 420 10.63 1.39 -8.05
CA SER A 420 11.14 2.54 -8.81
C SER A 420 11.19 3.81 -7.96
N ARG A 421 10.14 4.09 -7.19
CA ARG A 421 10.08 5.26 -6.28
C ARG A 421 11.13 5.15 -5.19
N MET A 422 11.26 3.98 -4.57
CA MET A 422 12.27 3.74 -3.53
C MET A 422 13.69 3.87 -4.09
N GLY A 423 13.95 3.36 -5.30
CA GLY A 423 15.28 3.44 -5.91
C GLY A 423 15.71 4.88 -6.24
N VAL A 424 14.76 5.75 -6.62
CA VAL A 424 15.01 7.19 -6.79
C VAL A 424 15.36 7.81 -5.45
N GLU A 425 14.53 7.59 -4.44
CA GLU A 425 14.70 8.15 -3.09
C GLU A 425 16.00 7.68 -2.44
N ALA A 426 16.41 6.42 -2.69
CA ALA A 426 17.66 5.88 -2.18
C ALA A 426 18.89 6.59 -2.72
N VAL A 427 18.88 6.99 -4.00
CA VAL A 427 19.97 7.78 -4.58
C VAL A 427 19.99 9.17 -3.98
N MET A 428 18.84 9.83 -3.85
CA MET A 428 18.78 11.16 -3.22
C MET A 428 19.28 11.11 -1.78
N ALA A 429 18.86 10.11 -1.01
CA ALA A 429 19.34 9.87 0.34
C ALA A 429 20.87 9.68 0.42
N LEU A 430 21.48 8.94 -0.53
CA LEU A 430 22.94 8.77 -0.58
C LEU A 430 23.68 10.07 -0.93
N LEU A 431 23.11 10.90 -1.80
CA LEU A 431 23.74 12.14 -2.25
C LEU A 431 23.62 13.26 -1.20
N GLU A 432 22.52 13.27 -0.45
CA GLU A 432 22.27 14.19 0.66
C GLU A 432 22.94 13.77 1.97
N ALA A 433 23.39 12.51 2.08
CA ALA A 433 24.00 11.97 3.29
C ALA A 433 25.31 12.70 3.66
N THR A 434 25.37 13.15 4.91
CA THR A 434 26.59 13.68 5.55
C THR A 434 27.21 12.62 6.47
N PRO A 435 28.47 12.80 6.92
CA PRO A 435 29.10 11.87 7.87
C PRO A 435 28.34 11.66 9.19
N GLU A 436 27.52 12.64 9.59
CA GLU A 436 26.69 12.61 10.79
C GLU A 436 25.33 11.94 10.54
N THR A 437 24.92 11.83 9.27
CA THR A 437 23.62 11.24 8.89
C THR A 437 23.70 9.72 9.11
N PRO A 438 22.83 9.11 9.95
CA PRO A 438 22.85 7.67 10.17
C PRO A 438 22.46 6.90 8.90
N ALA A 439 22.81 5.62 8.83
CA ALA A 439 22.28 4.75 7.77
C ALA A 439 20.76 4.70 7.85
N CYS A 440 20.10 4.80 6.71
CA CYS A 440 18.65 4.80 6.64
C CYS A 440 18.13 3.68 5.73
N VAL A 441 16.85 3.36 5.91
CA VAL A 441 16.07 2.52 5.01
C VAL A 441 15.04 3.40 4.34
N VAL A 442 14.95 3.29 3.02
CA VAL A 442 13.86 3.88 2.25
C VAL A 442 12.65 2.97 2.37
N SER A 443 11.55 3.56 2.83
CA SER A 443 10.33 2.87 3.22
C SER A 443 9.11 3.55 2.59
N LEU A 444 7.98 2.84 2.56
CA LEU A 444 6.68 3.40 2.20
C LEU A 444 5.86 3.62 3.47
N SER A 445 5.38 4.85 3.68
CA SER A 445 4.38 5.15 4.70
C SER A 445 3.30 6.08 4.14
N GLY A 446 2.04 5.69 4.25
CA GLY A 446 0.93 6.51 3.77
C GLY A 446 1.03 6.85 2.28
N ASN A 447 1.50 5.89 1.47
CA ASN A 447 1.79 6.07 0.04
C ASN A 447 2.85 7.15 -0.28
N MET A 448 3.69 7.54 0.68
CA MET A 448 4.83 8.42 0.48
C MET A 448 6.14 7.68 0.79
N ALA A 449 7.21 8.03 0.06
CA ALA A 449 8.54 7.50 0.35
C ALA A 449 9.10 8.26 1.56
N ILE A 450 9.56 7.53 2.57
CA ILE A 450 10.16 8.09 3.78
C ILE A 450 11.51 7.43 4.04
N ARG A 451 12.38 8.12 4.79
CA ARG A 451 13.67 7.60 5.24
C ARG A 451 13.58 7.34 6.74
N LEU A 452 13.89 6.12 7.15
CA LEU A 452 13.89 5.73 8.57
C LEU A 452 15.28 5.28 9.01
N PRO A 453 15.70 5.55 10.26
CA PRO A 453 16.96 5.03 10.78
C PRO A 453 16.99 3.50 10.71
N LEU A 454 17.99 2.94 10.02
CA LEU A 454 18.11 1.50 9.78
C LEU A 454 18.14 0.70 11.09
N MET A 455 18.85 1.22 12.09
CA MET A 455 18.99 0.57 13.40
C MET A 455 17.67 0.43 14.14
N GLU A 456 16.82 1.45 14.09
CA GLU A 456 15.53 1.43 14.77
C GLU A 456 14.61 0.38 14.12
N CYS A 457 14.54 0.34 12.78
CA CYS A 457 13.74 -0.64 12.07
C CYS A 457 14.19 -2.09 12.34
N VAL A 458 15.50 -2.34 12.36
CA VAL A 458 16.06 -3.67 12.69
C VAL A 458 15.75 -4.04 14.13
N GLN A 459 15.83 -3.09 15.07
CA GLN A 459 15.51 -3.35 16.47
C GLN A 459 14.04 -3.72 16.67
N VAL A 460 13.12 -2.94 16.09
CA VAL A 460 11.68 -3.23 16.17
C VAL A 460 11.35 -4.60 15.56
N THR A 461 12.02 -4.97 14.46
CA THR A 461 11.84 -6.30 13.84
C THR A 461 12.23 -7.44 14.79
N LYS A 462 13.32 -7.28 15.55
CA LYS A 462 13.74 -8.25 16.59
C LYS A 462 12.77 -8.27 17.77
N ASP A 463 12.26 -7.10 18.17
CA ASP A 463 11.32 -6.98 19.27
C ASP A 463 10.02 -7.75 18.99
N VAL A 464 9.59 -7.86 17.72
CA VAL A 464 8.46 -8.73 17.33
C VAL A 464 8.76 -10.20 17.64
N THR A 465 9.95 -10.68 17.28
CA THR A 465 10.36 -12.07 17.56
C THR A 465 10.40 -12.33 19.07
N ILE A 466 10.91 -11.38 19.85
CA ILE A 466 10.94 -11.47 21.32
C ILE A 466 9.51 -11.51 21.88
N ALA A 467 8.63 -10.61 21.42
CA ALA A 467 7.24 -10.55 21.87
C ALA A 467 6.49 -11.87 21.59
N MET A 468 6.69 -12.47 20.40
CA MET A 468 6.10 -13.78 20.09
C MET A 468 6.65 -14.89 20.98
N ALA A 469 7.95 -14.92 21.24
CA ALA A 469 8.58 -15.93 22.10
C ALA A 469 8.15 -15.82 23.58
N GLU A 470 7.85 -14.61 24.04
CA GLU A 470 7.36 -14.33 25.40
C GLU A 470 5.83 -14.48 25.53
N GLY A 471 5.12 -14.87 24.47
CA GLY A 471 3.66 -15.01 24.46
C GLY A 471 2.89 -13.68 24.45
N ARG A 472 3.57 -12.55 24.14
CA ARG A 472 2.98 -11.20 24.02
C ARG A 472 2.45 -10.96 22.60
N TYR A 473 1.48 -11.77 22.17
CA TYR A 473 0.98 -11.81 20.79
C TYR A 473 0.29 -10.50 20.35
N GLU A 474 -0.45 -9.84 21.24
CA GLU A 474 -1.08 -8.55 20.96
C GLU A 474 -0.03 -7.46 20.69
N ASP A 475 1.11 -7.51 21.39
CA ASP A 475 2.22 -6.61 21.15
C ASP A 475 2.92 -6.93 19.84
N ALA A 476 3.09 -8.21 19.49
CA ALA A 476 3.63 -8.64 18.20
C ALA A 476 2.82 -8.07 17.02
N ILE A 477 1.48 -8.13 17.08
CA ILE A 477 0.61 -7.51 16.06
C ILE A 477 0.80 -6.00 16.00
N LYS A 478 0.88 -5.31 17.14
CA LYS A 478 1.07 -3.84 17.15
C LYS A 478 2.42 -3.45 16.57
N LEU A 479 3.47 -4.20 16.89
CA LEU A 479 4.84 -3.97 16.40
C LEU A 479 4.98 -4.23 14.89
N ARG A 480 4.17 -5.14 14.30
CA ARG A 480 4.04 -5.28 12.84
C ARG A 480 3.44 -4.04 12.16
N GLY A 481 2.71 -3.23 12.91
CA GLY A 481 2.17 -1.95 12.45
C GLY A 481 0.65 -1.96 12.21
N LYS A 482 0.12 -0.76 11.95
CA LYS A 482 -1.33 -0.52 11.84
C LYS A 482 -1.97 -1.29 10.68
N SER A 483 -1.28 -1.42 9.54
CA SER A 483 -1.80 -2.15 8.38
C SER A 483 -2.07 -3.63 8.71
N PHE A 484 -1.10 -4.29 9.36
CA PHE A 484 -1.24 -5.68 9.82
C PHE A 484 -2.40 -5.82 10.80
N GLN A 485 -2.46 -4.94 11.81
CA GLN A 485 -3.54 -4.95 12.80
C GLN A 485 -4.92 -4.76 12.17
N ASN A 486 -5.05 -3.85 11.21
CA ASN A 486 -6.29 -3.60 10.49
C ASN A 486 -6.71 -4.81 9.64
N ASN A 487 -5.76 -5.45 8.96
CA ASN A 487 -6.02 -6.70 8.21
C ASN A 487 -6.49 -7.82 9.16
N TRP A 488 -5.84 -7.97 10.32
CA TRP A 488 -6.20 -8.98 11.31
C TRP A 488 -7.62 -8.77 11.86
N ASN A 489 -7.94 -7.53 12.23
CA ASN A 489 -9.26 -7.19 12.75
C ASN A 489 -10.35 -7.38 11.69
N THR A 490 -10.09 -6.93 10.45
CA THR A 490 -11.01 -7.13 9.33
C THR A 490 -11.24 -8.61 9.03
N TYR A 491 -10.19 -9.42 9.01
CA TYR A 491 -10.30 -10.86 8.79
C TYR A 491 -11.18 -11.51 9.87
N LYS A 492 -10.92 -11.24 11.16
CA LYS A 492 -11.72 -11.79 12.27
C LYS A 492 -13.21 -11.44 12.12
N MET A 493 -13.53 -10.20 11.75
CA MET A 493 -14.91 -9.76 11.54
C MET A 493 -15.56 -10.49 10.37
N LEU A 494 -14.87 -10.63 9.24
CA LEU A 494 -15.46 -11.21 8.03
C LEU A 494 -15.51 -12.75 8.04
N ALA A 495 -14.61 -13.40 8.78
CA ALA A 495 -14.53 -14.86 8.89
C ALA A 495 -15.45 -15.43 9.99
N HIS A 496 -15.64 -14.71 11.10
CA HIS A 496 -16.40 -15.22 12.24
C HIS A 496 -17.81 -14.60 12.32
N VAL A 497 -18.82 -15.45 12.16
CA VAL A 497 -20.21 -15.05 12.40
C VAL A 497 -20.50 -15.05 13.89
N HIS A 498 -20.73 -13.86 14.45
CA HIS A 498 -21.37 -13.64 15.74
C HIS A 498 -22.62 -12.81 15.49
N LEU A 499 -23.78 -13.47 15.43
CA LEU A 499 -25.04 -12.75 15.26
C LEU A 499 -25.38 -12.03 16.56
N PRO A 500 -25.79 -10.76 16.51
CA PRO A 500 -26.19 -10.04 17.71
C PRO A 500 -27.49 -10.62 18.26
N GLU A 501 -27.62 -10.66 19.59
CA GLU A 501 -28.82 -11.16 20.28
C GLU A 501 -30.09 -10.35 19.95
N LYS A 502 -29.91 -9.06 19.63
CA LYS A 502 -30.98 -8.16 19.22
C LYS A 502 -30.72 -7.66 17.80
N LYS A 503 -31.73 -7.83 16.94
CA LYS A 503 -31.72 -7.22 15.61
C LYS A 503 -31.96 -5.71 15.72
N SER A 504 -31.25 -4.97 14.89
CA SER A 504 -31.47 -3.56 14.66
C SER A 504 -32.72 -3.35 13.79
N ASN A 505 -33.37 -2.20 13.94
CA ASN A 505 -34.54 -1.80 13.14
C ASN A 505 -34.11 -1.10 11.83
N ILE A 506 -32.82 -1.12 11.49
CA ILE A 506 -32.23 -0.41 10.36
C ILE A 506 -32.15 -1.34 9.16
N ASN A 507 -32.65 -0.85 8.02
CA ASN A 507 -32.57 -1.49 6.71
C ASN A 507 -31.52 -0.74 5.88
N ILE A 508 -30.54 -1.47 5.34
CA ILE A 508 -29.46 -0.91 4.53
C ILE A 508 -29.56 -1.48 3.13
N GLY A 509 -29.79 -0.61 2.14
CA GLY A 509 -29.71 -0.95 0.72
C GLY A 509 -28.30 -0.73 0.18
N ILE A 510 -27.77 -1.70 -0.56
CA ILE A 510 -26.49 -1.59 -1.26
C ILE A 510 -26.76 -1.46 -2.75
N VAL A 511 -26.24 -0.39 -3.35
CA VAL A 511 -26.34 -0.09 -4.78
C VAL A 511 -24.94 0.10 -5.35
N ASN A 512 -24.70 -0.45 -6.54
CA ASN A 512 -23.50 -0.17 -7.31
C ASN A 512 -23.87 0.77 -8.46
N VAL A 513 -23.13 1.87 -8.58
CA VAL A 513 -23.35 2.90 -9.60
C VAL A 513 -22.10 3.02 -10.47
N GLY A 514 -22.29 3.13 -11.78
CA GLY A 514 -21.22 3.31 -12.76
C GLY A 514 -20.78 2.03 -13.48
N ALA A 515 -19.64 2.14 -14.17
CA ALA A 515 -19.09 1.05 -14.95
C ALA A 515 -18.64 -0.13 -14.06
N PRO A 516 -18.76 -1.40 -14.52
CA PRO A 516 -18.24 -2.54 -13.78
C PRO A 516 -16.75 -2.36 -13.44
N CYS A 517 -16.41 -2.53 -12.17
CA CYS A 517 -15.03 -2.45 -11.67
C CYS A 517 -14.69 -3.69 -10.84
N ALA A 518 -13.44 -4.16 -10.95
CA ALA A 518 -12.93 -5.23 -10.09
C ALA A 518 -12.94 -4.76 -8.63
N GLY A 519 -13.44 -5.60 -7.72
CA GLY A 519 -13.55 -5.29 -6.30
C GLY A 519 -14.94 -4.85 -5.83
N MET A 520 -15.86 -4.47 -6.73
CA MET A 520 -17.25 -4.14 -6.35
C MET A 520 -17.94 -5.27 -5.57
N ASN A 521 -17.80 -6.51 -6.04
CA ASN A 521 -18.37 -7.69 -5.36
C ASN A 521 -17.72 -7.94 -3.99
N ALA A 522 -16.41 -7.70 -3.85
CA ALA A 522 -15.70 -7.84 -2.58
C ALA A 522 -16.18 -6.78 -1.57
N ALA A 523 -16.40 -5.54 -2.03
CA ALA A 523 -16.95 -4.45 -1.23
C ALA A 523 -18.38 -4.75 -0.75
N VAL A 524 -19.27 -5.18 -1.67
CA VAL A 524 -20.64 -5.58 -1.33
C VAL A 524 -20.64 -6.72 -0.31
N ARG A 525 -19.81 -7.76 -0.52
CA ARG A 525 -19.65 -8.86 0.43
C ARG A 525 -19.28 -8.36 1.82
N SER A 526 -18.31 -7.44 1.90
CA SER A 526 -17.86 -6.88 3.17
C SER A 526 -18.99 -6.11 3.87
N ALA A 527 -19.64 -5.18 3.15
CA ALA A 527 -20.72 -4.36 3.68
C ALA A 527 -21.92 -5.21 4.17
N VAL A 528 -22.35 -6.21 3.39
CA VAL A 528 -23.42 -7.14 3.77
C VAL A 528 -23.07 -7.88 5.06
N ARG A 529 -21.85 -8.46 5.13
CA ARG A 529 -21.44 -9.24 6.31
C ARG A 529 -21.34 -8.37 7.56
N ILE A 530 -20.76 -7.18 7.45
CA ILE A 530 -20.63 -6.26 8.59
C ILE A 530 -22.01 -5.79 9.05
N GLY A 531 -22.90 -5.40 8.14
CA GLY A 531 -24.25 -4.97 8.51
C GLY A 531 -25.06 -6.07 9.21
N ILE A 532 -24.93 -7.32 8.76
CA ILE A 532 -25.56 -8.47 9.44
C ILE A 532 -24.98 -8.68 10.85
N LEU A 533 -23.67 -8.53 11.04
CA LEU A 533 -23.02 -8.64 12.36
C LEU A 533 -23.43 -7.51 13.31
N GLN A 534 -23.78 -6.34 12.77
CA GLN A 534 -24.37 -5.22 13.53
C GLN A 534 -25.89 -5.37 13.72
N GLY A 535 -26.50 -6.42 13.15
CA GLY A 535 -27.90 -6.77 13.34
C GLY A 535 -28.85 -6.06 12.37
N HIS A 536 -28.33 -5.38 11.35
CA HIS A 536 -29.12 -4.69 10.33
C HIS A 536 -29.72 -5.68 9.33
N GLN A 537 -30.80 -5.26 8.67
CA GLN A 537 -31.33 -5.98 7.50
C GLN A 537 -30.69 -5.43 6.23
N MET A 538 -30.06 -6.30 5.46
CA MET A 538 -29.33 -5.91 4.25
C MET A 538 -30.17 -6.20 3.01
N PHE A 539 -30.18 -5.25 2.07
CA PHE A 539 -30.88 -5.36 0.79
C PHE A 539 -29.91 -5.08 -0.36
N ALA A 540 -30.02 -5.85 -1.43
CA ALA A 540 -29.33 -5.59 -2.69
C ALA A 540 -30.27 -4.87 -3.64
N VAL A 541 -29.81 -3.75 -4.20
CA VAL A 541 -30.52 -3.00 -5.24
C VAL A 541 -29.95 -3.44 -6.58
N HIS A 542 -30.78 -4.09 -7.39
CA HIS A 542 -30.40 -4.49 -8.73
C HIS A 542 -30.35 -3.27 -9.64
N ASP A 543 -29.59 -3.40 -10.72
CA ASP A 543 -29.58 -2.42 -11.80
C ASP A 543 -29.36 -0.94 -11.44
N GLY A 544 -28.58 -0.67 -10.39
CA GLY A 544 -28.21 0.70 -10.00
C GLY A 544 -29.44 1.55 -9.65
N PHE A 545 -29.45 2.82 -10.05
CA PHE A 545 -30.60 3.69 -9.83
C PHE A 545 -31.80 3.35 -10.71
N GLU A 546 -31.60 2.72 -11.86
CA GLU A 546 -32.69 2.28 -12.74
C GLU A 546 -33.49 1.16 -12.08
N GLY A 547 -32.80 0.12 -11.61
CA GLY A 547 -33.46 -0.96 -10.87
C GLY A 547 -34.05 -0.48 -9.55
N LEU A 548 -33.43 0.50 -8.88
CA LEU A 548 -34.03 1.15 -7.71
C LEU A 548 -35.37 1.82 -8.05
N ALA A 549 -35.42 2.60 -9.14
CA ALA A 549 -36.65 3.26 -9.59
C ALA A 549 -37.74 2.25 -9.99
N GLN A 550 -37.34 1.07 -10.46
CA GLN A 550 -38.25 -0.04 -10.79
C GLN A 550 -38.60 -0.93 -9.58
N GLY A 551 -38.09 -0.62 -8.38
CA GLY A 551 -38.36 -1.39 -7.17
C GLY A 551 -37.67 -2.75 -7.12
N GLN A 552 -36.60 -2.96 -7.90
CA GLN A 552 -35.83 -4.20 -7.93
C GLN A 552 -34.89 -4.31 -6.72
N ILE A 553 -35.49 -4.52 -5.55
CA ILE A 553 -34.79 -4.60 -4.27
C ILE A 553 -35.05 -5.97 -3.65
N GLU A 554 -34.00 -6.71 -3.28
CA GLU A 554 -34.14 -8.01 -2.63
C GLU A 554 -33.35 -8.09 -1.32
N PRO A 555 -33.83 -8.84 -0.31
CA PRO A 555 -33.04 -9.14 0.88
C PRO A 555 -31.79 -9.94 0.52
N ILE A 556 -30.63 -9.52 1.02
CA ILE A 556 -29.37 -10.24 0.86
C ILE A 556 -28.86 -10.76 2.20
N ASN A 557 -28.41 -12.02 2.21
CA ASN A 557 -27.99 -12.72 3.43
C ASN A 557 -26.51 -13.12 3.38
N TRP A 558 -25.99 -13.62 4.50
CA TRP A 558 -24.59 -14.02 4.65
C TRP A 558 -24.12 -15.03 3.58
N GLY A 559 -24.99 -15.98 3.21
CA GLY A 559 -24.71 -17.00 2.20
C GLY A 559 -24.75 -16.45 0.78
N GLY A 560 -25.62 -15.46 0.51
CA GLY A 560 -25.79 -14.85 -0.82
C GLY A 560 -24.54 -14.17 -1.37
N VAL A 561 -23.70 -13.63 -0.47
CA VAL A 561 -22.39 -13.03 -0.82
C VAL A 561 -21.20 -13.99 -0.69
N GLY A 562 -21.45 -15.29 -0.50
CA GLY A 562 -20.42 -16.31 -0.41
C GLY A 562 -19.60 -16.43 -1.70
N GLY A 563 -18.27 -16.41 -1.59
CA GLY A 563 -17.36 -16.55 -2.74
C GLY A 563 -17.29 -15.33 -3.67
N TRP A 564 -17.74 -14.16 -3.24
CA TRP A 564 -17.72 -12.94 -4.06
C TRP A 564 -16.36 -12.21 -4.06
N THR A 565 -15.42 -12.56 -3.17
CA THR A 565 -14.15 -11.83 -3.01
C THR A 565 -13.31 -11.82 -4.29
N GLY A 566 -13.19 -12.97 -4.97
CA GLY A 566 -12.44 -13.10 -6.24
C GLY A 566 -13.26 -12.90 -7.52
N LYS A 567 -14.55 -12.54 -7.42
CA LYS A 567 -15.41 -12.37 -8.61
C LYS A 567 -15.23 -10.98 -9.21
N GLY A 568 -14.72 -10.92 -10.43
CA GLY A 568 -14.67 -9.70 -11.23
C GLY A 568 -16.06 -9.17 -11.60
N GLY A 569 -16.11 -7.89 -11.99
CA GLY A 569 -17.33 -7.23 -12.43
C GLY A 569 -18.36 -7.05 -11.30
N LYS A 570 -19.64 -7.27 -11.62
CA LYS A 570 -20.78 -7.01 -10.74
C LYS A 570 -21.79 -8.14 -10.88
N THR A 571 -22.04 -8.86 -9.78
CA THR A 571 -22.85 -10.07 -9.85
C THR A 571 -24.34 -9.75 -9.84
N HIS A 572 -24.79 -8.77 -9.05
CA HIS A 572 -26.23 -8.51 -8.79
C HIS A 572 -26.63 -7.01 -8.73
N CYS A 573 -25.78 -6.05 -9.10
CA CYS A 573 -26.15 -4.63 -8.98
C CYS A 573 -25.51 -3.80 -10.10
N SER A 574 -26.25 -3.40 -11.14
CA SER A 574 -25.92 -2.19 -11.94
C SER A 574 -26.75 -1.95 -13.22
N ALA A 575 -27.00 -0.68 -13.50
CA ALA A 575 -27.23 -0.16 -14.84
C ALA A 575 -26.04 0.71 -15.27
N LYS A 576 -25.88 0.93 -16.58
CA LYS A 576 -25.17 2.12 -17.09
C LYS A 576 -26.20 3.23 -17.13
N THR A 577 -26.26 4.07 -16.10
CA THR A 577 -27.05 5.29 -16.17
C THR A 577 -26.05 6.44 -16.20
N LEU A 578 -25.94 7.07 -17.37
CA LEU A 578 -25.32 8.38 -17.58
C LEU A 578 -26.42 9.44 -17.48
#